data_AF-A0A1G8RQI8-F1
#
_entry.id   AF-A0A1G8RQI8-F1
#
_cell.length_a   1.000
_cell.length_b   1.000
_cell.length_c   1.000
_cell.angle_alpha   90.00
_cell.angle_beta   90.00
_cell.angle_gamma   90.00
#
_symmetry.space_group_name_H-M   'P 1'
#
loop_
_entity.id
_entity.type
_entity.pdbx_description
1 polymer ?
#
loop_
_entity_poly.entity_id
_entity_poly.type
_entity_poly.pdbx_seq_one_letter_code
_entity_poly.pdbx_strand_id
1 'polypeptide(L)'
;MSQPKVSGKFVEALAASAGAVSPVFEQKIEQYLRYNGIDSVDPGAWYSYEQFASAVTDVEEDIGSMTAMDAGAEMIATAEEIADMSSIAETMELAQDVHSAAYRNFTPDAVGQWSHEYTDTGNSRIAAYGGWRYPQGFTQGIVKGYAKASNDVVQAEITETATTSDEVFAFVVQS
;
A
#
# COMPACT_ATOMS: atom_id res chain seq x y z
N MET A 1 8.63 -3.25 -23.30
CA MET A 1 7.34 -2.91 -22.66
C MET A 1 7.51 -1.55 -21.98
N SER A 2 6.46 -0.74 -21.91
CA SER A 2 6.51 0.52 -21.13
C SER A 2 6.64 0.20 -19.65
N GLN A 3 7.49 0.95 -18.94
CA GLN A 3 7.64 0.79 -17.49
C GLN A 3 6.34 1.18 -16.76
N PRO A 4 5.95 0.46 -15.69
CA PRO A 4 4.80 0.83 -14.89
C PRO A 4 5.04 2.17 -14.19
N LYS A 5 3.96 2.94 -14.02
CA LYS A 5 3.99 4.23 -13.33
C LYS A 5 2.92 4.30 -12.28
N VAL A 6 3.20 4.94 -11.15
CA VAL A 6 2.25 5.21 -10.07
C VAL A 6 1.66 6.62 -10.21
N SER A 7 0.39 6.77 -9.86
CA SER A 7 -0.31 8.06 -9.85
C SER A 7 0.27 8.99 -8.78
N GLY A 8 0.42 10.28 -9.11
CA GLY A 8 0.93 11.30 -8.20
C GLY A 8 0.10 11.46 -6.92
N LYS A 9 -1.20 11.15 -6.95
CA LYS A 9 -2.06 11.15 -5.74
C LYS A 9 -1.54 10.20 -4.65
N PHE A 10 -1.05 9.03 -5.04
CA PHE A 10 -0.52 8.02 -4.13
C PHE A 10 0.85 8.44 -3.58
N VAL A 11 1.66 9.12 -4.41
CA VAL A 11 2.93 9.71 -3.97
C VAL A 11 2.70 10.86 -2.99
N GLU A 12 1.69 11.70 -3.24
CA GLU A 12 1.28 12.77 -2.34
C GLU A 12 0.76 12.22 -1.01
N ALA A 13 -0.06 11.16 -1.03
CA ALA A 13 -0.57 10.53 0.19
C ALA A 13 0.56 10.10 1.14
N LEU A 14 1.67 9.55 0.60
CA LEU A 14 2.86 9.21 1.38
C LEU A 14 3.51 10.45 2.03
N ALA A 15 3.63 11.56 1.29
CA ALA A 15 4.21 12.79 1.84
C ALA A 15 3.29 13.41 2.91
N ALA A 16 1.98 13.46 2.63
CA ALA A 16 0.97 13.99 3.51
C ALA A 16 0.85 13.19 4.83
N SER A 17 0.98 11.87 4.78
CA SER A 17 0.95 11.02 5.98
C SER A 17 2.08 11.36 6.94
N ALA A 18 3.26 11.72 6.42
CA ALA A 18 4.38 12.18 7.24
C ALA A 18 4.19 13.60 7.78
N GLY A 19 3.54 14.50 7.02
CA GLY A 19 3.17 15.84 7.47
C GLY A 19 2.20 15.85 8.65
N ALA A 20 1.28 14.87 8.70
CA ALA A 20 0.38 14.66 9.84
C ALA A 20 1.13 14.35 11.15
N VAL A 21 2.33 13.75 11.06
CA VAL A 21 3.20 13.50 12.21
C VAL A 21 4.00 14.76 12.58
N SER A 22 4.74 15.32 11.62
CA SER A 22 5.39 16.63 11.78
C SER A 22 5.91 17.18 10.43
N PRO A 23 6.07 18.51 10.31
CA PRO A 23 6.71 19.12 9.14
C PRO A 23 8.14 18.64 8.86
N VAL A 24 8.88 18.21 9.90
CA VAL A 24 10.24 17.68 9.74
C VAL A 24 10.23 16.31 9.07
N PHE A 25 9.22 15.48 9.40
CA PHE A 25 9.05 14.17 8.77
C PHE A 25 8.64 14.30 7.31
N GLU A 26 7.70 15.21 7.00
CA GLU A 26 7.32 15.53 5.62
C GLU A 26 8.53 15.92 4.76
N GLN A 27 9.36 16.86 5.25
CA GLN A 27 10.60 17.27 4.57
C GLN A 27 11.55 16.09 4.34
N LYS A 28 11.63 15.16 5.29
CA LYS A 28 12.48 13.97 5.17
C LYS A 28 11.94 13.01 4.10
N ILE A 29 10.62 12.78 4.03
CA ILE A 29 10.01 11.99 2.95
C ILE A 29 10.22 12.63 1.59
N GLU A 30 10.00 13.94 1.46
CA GLU A 30 10.30 14.66 0.21
C GLU A 30 11.75 14.47 -0.21
N GLN A 31 12.68 14.47 0.75
CA GLN A 31 14.09 14.23 0.48
C GLN A 31 14.34 12.83 -0.10
N TYR A 32 13.73 11.77 0.44
CA TYR A 32 13.82 10.41 -0.11
C TYR A 32 13.21 10.31 -1.51
N LEU A 33 12.06 10.96 -1.74
CA LEU A 33 11.45 11.05 -3.05
C LEU A 33 12.41 11.69 -4.06
N ARG A 34 13.03 12.82 -3.71
CA ARG A 34 14.04 13.50 -4.56
C ARG A 34 15.25 12.63 -4.81
N TYR A 35 15.79 11.97 -3.78
CA TYR A 35 16.94 11.06 -3.94
C TYR A 35 16.66 9.91 -4.90
N ASN A 36 15.42 9.45 -4.97
CA ASN A 36 14.98 8.42 -5.90
C ASN A 36 14.52 8.98 -7.27
N GLY A 37 14.64 10.29 -7.49
CA GLY A 37 14.36 10.94 -8.78
C GLY A 37 12.93 11.43 -8.95
N ILE A 38 12.21 11.66 -7.85
CA ILE A 38 10.92 12.36 -7.79
C ILE A 38 11.18 13.76 -7.21
N ASP A 39 11.57 14.71 -8.07
CA ASP A 39 12.03 16.04 -7.64
C ASP A 39 10.94 16.87 -6.92
N SER A 40 9.70 16.73 -7.40
CA SER A 40 8.52 17.39 -6.86
C SER A 40 7.28 16.53 -7.07
N VAL A 41 6.42 16.47 -6.05
CA VAL A 41 5.14 15.75 -6.12
C VAL A 41 4.06 16.67 -6.70
N ASP A 42 3.41 16.19 -7.76
CA ASP A 42 2.26 16.76 -8.42
C ASP A 42 1.20 15.65 -8.51
N PRO A 43 0.03 15.81 -7.85
CA PRO A 43 -1.02 14.79 -7.82
C PRO A 43 -1.57 14.43 -9.21
N GLY A 44 -1.43 15.30 -10.21
CA GLY A 44 -1.82 15.06 -11.59
C GLY A 44 -0.78 14.32 -12.44
N ALA A 45 0.45 14.16 -11.93
CA ALA A 45 1.55 13.53 -12.63
C ALA A 45 1.60 12.00 -12.45
N TRP A 46 2.52 11.36 -13.17
CA TRP A 46 2.74 9.91 -13.11
C TRP A 46 4.23 9.63 -12.97
N TYR A 47 4.59 8.92 -11.90
CA TYR A 47 5.97 8.67 -11.48
C TYR A 47 6.39 7.25 -11.76
N SER A 48 7.68 6.99 -11.89
CA SER A 48 8.17 5.60 -12.04
C SER A 48 7.78 4.78 -10.80
N TYR A 49 7.16 3.62 -11.02
CA TYR A 49 6.85 2.68 -9.94
C TYR A 49 8.12 2.29 -9.18
N GLU A 50 9.20 2.01 -9.90
CA GLU A 50 10.47 1.57 -9.31
C GLU A 50 11.08 2.65 -8.41
N GLN A 51 11.10 3.92 -8.86
CA GLN A 51 11.61 5.03 -8.07
C GLN A 51 10.78 5.25 -6.80
N PHE A 52 9.45 5.15 -6.93
CA PHE A 52 8.57 5.29 -5.78
C PHE A 52 8.74 4.13 -4.79
N ALA A 53 8.78 2.89 -5.27
CA ALA A 53 9.02 1.72 -4.42
C ALA A 53 10.35 1.82 -3.67
N SER A 54 11.44 2.22 -4.36
CA SER A 54 12.74 2.47 -3.72
C SER A 54 12.67 3.56 -2.65
N ALA A 55 11.97 4.67 -2.91
CA ALA A 55 11.78 5.71 -1.90
C ALA A 55 11.02 5.20 -0.66
N VAL A 56 9.99 4.38 -0.84
CA VAL A 56 9.26 3.76 0.28
C VAL A 56 10.15 2.80 1.06
N THR A 57 10.99 2.01 0.38
CA THR A 57 11.99 1.14 1.02
C THR A 57 12.99 1.95 1.85
N ASP A 58 13.57 3.01 1.29
CA ASP A 58 14.52 3.87 2.03
C ASP A 58 13.88 4.49 3.28
N VAL A 59 12.61 4.90 3.17
CA VAL A 59 11.82 5.41 4.31
C VAL A 59 11.65 4.36 5.40
N GLU A 60 11.31 3.13 5.04
CA GLU A 60 11.17 2.03 6.00
C GLU A 60 12.50 1.69 6.67
N GLU A 61 13.60 1.65 5.91
CA GLU A 61 14.93 1.34 6.42
C GLU A 61 15.48 2.42 7.38
N ASP A 62 15.28 3.70 7.05
CA ASP A 62 15.87 4.81 7.81
C ASP A 62 14.96 5.40 8.89
N ILE A 63 13.64 5.33 8.73
CA ILE A 63 12.66 5.88 9.71
C ILE A 63 12.04 4.76 10.53
N GLY A 64 11.81 3.59 9.93
CA GLY A 64 11.27 2.41 10.57
C GLY A 64 9.93 1.96 9.99
N SER A 65 9.65 0.67 10.17
CA SER A 65 8.46 -0.02 9.66
C SER A 65 7.14 0.55 10.16
N MET A 66 7.09 1.12 11.37
CA MET A 66 5.86 1.72 11.90
C MET A 66 5.43 2.94 11.08
N THR A 67 6.38 3.78 10.68
CA THR A 67 6.09 4.94 9.82
C THR A 67 5.67 4.51 8.42
N ALA A 68 6.34 3.49 7.85
CA ALA A 68 5.95 2.92 6.57
C ALA A 68 4.54 2.31 6.63
N MET A 69 4.20 1.62 7.73
CA MET A 69 2.87 1.07 7.95
C MET A 69 1.79 2.14 8.02
N ASP A 70 2.02 3.23 8.77
CA ASP A 70 1.04 4.32 8.85
C ASP A 70 0.86 5.00 7.49
N ALA A 71 1.94 5.16 6.70
CA ALA A 71 1.87 5.67 5.34
C ALA A 71 1.07 4.76 4.39
N GLY A 72 1.28 3.44 4.47
CA GLY A 72 0.50 2.47 3.69
C GLY A 72 -0.98 2.50 4.03
N ALA A 73 -1.33 2.69 5.31
CA ALA A 73 -2.71 2.81 5.74
C ALA A 73 -3.37 4.11 5.26
N GLU A 74 -2.64 5.23 5.34
CA GLU A 74 -3.12 6.54 4.87
C GLU A 74 -3.33 6.55 3.35
N MET A 75 -2.47 5.86 2.60
CA MET A 75 -2.63 5.69 1.15
C MET A 75 -4.01 5.14 0.80
N ILE A 76 -4.53 4.15 1.54
CA ILE A 76 -5.87 3.61 1.32
C ILE A 76 -6.96 4.58 1.77
N ALA A 77 -6.73 5.35 2.85
CA ALA A 77 -7.69 6.36 3.30
C ALA A 77 -7.94 7.47 2.25
N THR A 78 -6.99 7.71 1.34
CA THR A 78 -7.18 8.65 0.22
C THR A 78 -8.02 8.11 -0.94
N ALA A 79 -8.26 6.79 -1.00
CA ALA A 79 -9.15 6.17 -1.97
C ALA A 79 -10.59 6.20 -1.43
N GLU A 80 -11.30 7.31 -1.67
CA GLU A 80 -12.68 7.53 -1.21
C GLU A 80 -13.63 6.41 -1.66
N GLU A 81 -13.33 5.74 -2.77
CA GLU A 81 -14.10 4.63 -3.29
C GLU A 81 -14.14 3.42 -2.34
N ILE A 82 -13.13 3.25 -1.47
CA ILE A 82 -12.98 2.08 -0.59
C ILE A 82 -13.62 2.29 0.79
N ALA A 83 -14.13 3.49 1.10
CA ALA A 83 -14.66 3.78 2.43
C ALA A 83 -15.98 3.05 2.76
N ASP A 84 -16.15 2.71 4.05
CA ASP A 84 -17.39 2.20 4.66
C ASP A 84 -17.98 0.92 4.01
N MET A 85 -17.12 0.03 3.53
CA MET A 85 -17.52 -1.25 2.94
C MET A 85 -18.15 -2.19 3.96
N SER A 86 -19.08 -3.04 3.52
CA SER A 86 -19.82 -3.92 4.42
C SER A 86 -18.96 -5.05 4.96
N SER A 87 -17.99 -5.49 4.15
CA SER A 87 -17.10 -6.60 4.51
C SER A 87 -15.70 -6.46 3.93
N ILE A 88 -14.72 -7.11 4.57
CA ILE A 88 -13.36 -7.20 4.05
C ILE A 88 -13.28 -7.86 2.67
N ALA A 89 -14.16 -8.82 2.38
CA ALA A 89 -14.22 -9.44 1.06
C ALA A 89 -14.63 -8.44 -0.04
N GLU A 90 -15.69 -7.66 0.22
CA GLU A 90 -16.14 -6.57 -0.66
C GLU A 90 -15.04 -5.51 -0.85
N THR A 91 -14.37 -5.14 0.24
CA THR A 91 -13.21 -4.23 0.20
C THR A 91 -12.10 -4.76 -0.69
N MET A 92 -11.74 -6.05 -0.58
CA MET A 92 -10.65 -6.64 -1.34
C MET A 92 -10.99 -6.82 -2.83
N GLU A 93 -12.28 -7.01 -3.17
CA GLU A 93 -12.74 -7.01 -4.56
C GLU A 93 -12.51 -5.63 -5.19
N LEU A 94 -12.95 -4.55 -4.52
CA LEU A 94 -12.75 -3.20 -5.02
C LEU A 94 -11.28 -2.73 -4.95
N ALA A 95 -10.52 -3.20 -3.96
CA ALA A 95 -9.11 -2.88 -3.80
C ALA A 95 -8.27 -3.29 -5.01
N GLN A 96 -8.60 -4.41 -5.66
CA GLN A 96 -7.91 -4.86 -6.87
C GLN A 96 -8.12 -3.90 -8.05
N ASP A 97 -9.33 -3.34 -8.18
CA ASP A 97 -9.67 -2.38 -9.22
C ASP A 97 -9.01 -1.02 -8.96
N VAL A 98 -9.09 -0.53 -7.72
CA VAL A 98 -8.44 0.73 -7.31
C VAL A 98 -6.92 0.63 -7.43
N HIS A 99 -6.33 -0.50 -7.02
CA HIS A 99 -4.90 -0.74 -7.19
C HIS A 99 -4.52 -0.71 -8.67
N SER A 100 -5.22 -1.44 -9.54
CA SER A 100 -4.96 -1.40 -10.98
C SER A 100 -5.07 0.03 -11.57
N ALA A 101 -6.08 0.80 -11.16
CA ALA A 101 -6.30 2.18 -11.60
C ALA A 101 -5.22 3.16 -11.08
N ALA A 102 -4.56 2.84 -9.97
CA ALA A 102 -3.47 3.63 -9.42
C ALA A 102 -2.19 3.59 -10.28
N TYR A 103 -2.09 2.66 -11.25
CA TYR A 103 -0.92 2.49 -12.09
C TYR A 103 -1.21 2.58 -13.60
N ARG A 104 -0.31 3.23 -14.34
CA ARG A 104 -0.25 3.14 -15.81
C ARG A 104 0.62 1.96 -16.22
N ASN A 105 0.21 1.27 -17.29
CA ASN A 105 0.85 0.05 -17.78
C ASN A 105 0.87 -1.06 -16.70
N PHE A 106 -0.20 -1.14 -15.91
CA PHE A 106 -0.35 -2.14 -14.87
C PHE A 106 -0.34 -3.56 -15.43
N THR A 107 0.47 -4.43 -14.82
CA THR A 107 0.31 -5.88 -14.88
C THR A 107 0.65 -6.45 -13.50
N PRO A 108 0.05 -7.59 -13.10
CA PRO A 108 0.41 -8.26 -11.85
C PRO A 108 1.91 -8.56 -11.76
N ASP A 109 2.56 -8.97 -12.85
CA ASP A 109 4.01 -9.27 -12.86
C ASP A 109 4.91 -8.04 -12.70
N ALA A 110 4.41 -6.84 -13.03
CA ALA A 110 5.22 -5.62 -13.03
C ALA A 110 5.06 -4.77 -11.77
N VAL A 111 3.86 -4.76 -11.17
CA VAL A 111 3.50 -3.92 -10.01
C VAL A 111 3.09 -4.77 -8.79
N GLY A 112 2.73 -6.03 -9.03
CA GLY A 112 2.07 -6.87 -8.04
C GLY A 112 0.56 -6.63 -7.98
N GLN A 113 -0.12 -7.56 -7.33
CA GLN A 113 -1.57 -7.51 -7.12
C GLN A 113 -1.93 -8.18 -5.80
N TRP A 114 -3.16 -7.97 -5.35
CA TRP A 114 -3.73 -8.56 -4.15
C TRP A 114 -4.52 -9.84 -4.43
N SER A 115 -4.40 -10.81 -3.53
CA SER A 115 -5.31 -11.95 -3.41
C SER A 115 -6.02 -11.90 -2.06
N HIS A 116 -7.23 -12.45 -2.01
CA HIS A 116 -8.01 -12.61 -0.79
C HIS A 116 -8.67 -13.98 -0.79
N GLU A 117 -8.64 -14.63 0.38
CA GLU A 117 -9.39 -15.85 0.65
C GLU A 117 -9.75 -15.94 2.12
N TYR A 118 -10.72 -16.80 2.45
CA TYR A 118 -10.99 -17.16 3.83
C TYR A 118 -10.15 -18.37 4.23
N THR A 119 -9.56 -18.31 5.41
CA THR A 119 -8.93 -19.47 6.06
C THR A 119 -9.98 -20.45 6.59
N ASP A 120 -9.56 -21.68 6.91
CA ASP A 120 -10.43 -22.69 7.52
C ASP A 120 -11.07 -22.24 8.85
N THR A 121 -10.44 -21.29 9.55
CA THR A 121 -10.96 -20.71 10.80
C THR A 121 -11.87 -19.51 10.58
N GLY A 122 -12.17 -19.15 9.32
CA GLY A 122 -13.03 -18.02 8.97
C GLY A 122 -12.33 -16.65 8.98
N ASN A 123 -11.04 -16.58 9.28
CA ASN A 123 -10.27 -15.34 9.18
C ASN A 123 -9.99 -15.00 7.71
N SER A 124 -9.83 -13.71 7.40
CA SER A 124 -9.44 -13.28 6.05
C SER A 124 -7.93 -13.36 5.88
N ARG A 125 -7.49 -14.02 4.82
CA ARG A 125 -6.10 -14.06 4.39
C ARG A 125 -5.93 -13.15 3.18
N ILE A 126 -5.00 -12.21 3.26
CA ILE A 126 -4.69 -11.25 2.20
C ILE A 126 -3.23 -11.40 1.83
N ALA A 127 -2.93 -11.54 0.55
CA ALA A 127 -1.57 -11.69 0.06
C ALA A 127 -1.24 -10.70 -1.05
N ALA A 128 -0.01 -10.21 -1.05
CA ALA A 128 0.57 -9.48 -2.17
C ALA A 128 1.44 -10.46 -2.98
N TYR A 129 1.26 -10.49 -4.29
CA TYR A 129 1.98 -11.42 -5.18
C TYR A 129 2.50 -10.73 -6.45
N GLY A 130 3.28 -11.47 -7.25
CA GLY A 130 3.78 -10.99 -8.55
C GLY A 130 4.90 -9.95 -8.41
N GLY A 131 4.79 -8.85 -9.14
CA GLY A 131 5.79 -7.78 -9.20
C GLY A 131 5.83 -6.84 -8.00
N TRP A 132 5.35 -7.27 -6.83
CA TRP A 132 5.25 -6.43 -5.64
C TRP A 132 6.64 -6.06 -5.10
N ARG A 133 6.94 -4.76 -5.03
CA ARG A 133 8.26 -4.22 -4.62
C ARG A 133 8.25 -3.35 -3.37
N TYR A 134 7.08 -3.07 -2.80
CA TYR A 134 7.01 -2.28 -1.57
C TYR A 134 7.54 -3.07 -0.38
N PRO A 135 8.14 -2.41 0.62
CA PRO A 135 8.63 -3.09 1.81
C PRO A 135 7.47 -3.61 2.67
N GLN A 136 7.80 -4.51 3.61
CA GLN A 136 6.79 -5.27 4.35
C GLN A 136 5.94 -4.38 5.25
N GLY A 137 6.54 -3.45 6.00
CA GLY A 137 5.82 -2.54 6.88
C GLY A 137 4.79 -1.72 6.12
N PHE A 138 5.20 -1.14 4.98
CA PHE A 138 4.30 -0.44 4.08
C PHE A 138 3.14 -1.31 3.57
N THR A 139 3.45 -2.54 3.16
CA THR A 139 2.47 -3.51 2.66
C THR A 139 1.45 -3.87 3.74
N GLN A 140 1.91 -4.13 4.97
CA GLN A 140 1.03 -4.38 6.12
C GLN A 140 0.16 -3.15 6.42
N GLY A 141 0.70 -1.95 6.23
CA GLY A 141 -0.02 -0.69 6.30
C GLY A 141 -1.21 -0.63 5.35
N ILE A 142 -1.00 -1.00 4.09
CA ILE A 142 -2.08 -1.07 3.10
C ILE A 142 -3.18 -2.05 3.54
N VAL A 143 -2.81 -3.25 4.00
CA VAL A 143 -3.77 -4.24 4.51
C VAL A 143 -4.56 -3.69 5.71
N LYS A 144 -3.90 -2.94 6.60
CA LYS A 144 -4.55 -2.22 7.71
C LYS A 144 -5.52 -1.16 7.22
N GLY A 145 -5.20 -0.47 6.14
CA GLY A 145 -6.09 0.45 5.44
C GLY A 145 -7.37 -0.25 4.97
N TYR A 146 -7.24 -1.39 4.27
CA TYR A 146 -8.38 -2.19 3.82
C TYR A 146 -9.23 -2.72 4.99
N ALA A 147 -8.59 -3.24 6.05
CA ALA A 147 -9.31 -3.67 7.24
C ALA A 147 -10.09 -2.52 7.90
N LYS A 148 -9.49 -1.33 8.03
CA LYS A 148 -10.15 -0.16 8.60
C LYS A 148 -11.34 0.33 7.76
N ALA A 149 -11.29 0.13 6.45
CA ALA A 149 -12.35 0.53 5.54
C ALA A 149 -13.55 -0.46 5.54
N SER A 150 -13.42 -1.59 6.24
CA SER A 150 -14.39 -2.67 6.28
C SER A 150 -15.11 -2.73 7.63
N ASN A 151 -16.44 -2.78 7.61
CA ASN A 151 -17.26 -2.72 8.82
C ASN A 151 -17.30 -4.03 9.65
N ASP A 152 -16.90 -5.17 9.07
CA ASP A 152 -16.95 -6.49 9.71
C ASP A 152 -15.65 -6.89 10.43
N VAL A 153 -14.59 -6.09 10.31
CA VAL A 153 -13.26 -6.34 10.88
C VAL A 153 -12.72 -5.12 11.66
N VAL A 154 -13.64 -4.35 12.26
CA VAL A 154 -13.30 -3.13 13.02
C VAL A 154 -12.38 -3.51 14.20
N GLN A 155 -11.16 -2.97 14.20
CA GLN A 155 -10.08 -3.29 15.16
C GLN A 155 -9.40 -4.67 14.98
N ALA A 156 -9.47 -5.24 13.78
CA ALA A 156 -8.82 -6.51 13.51
C ALA A 156 -7.32 -6.53 13.85
N GLU A 157 -6.89 -7.66 14.41
CA GLU A 157 -5.48 -7.98 14.54
C GLU A 157 -4.95 -8.44 13.18
N ILE A 158 -3.85 -7.83 12.73
CA ILE A 158 -3.20 -8.15 11.46
C ILE A 158 -1.86 -8.77 11.75
N THR A 159 -1.71 -10.05 11.42
CA THR A 159 -0.49 -10.83 11.64
C THR A 159 0.07 -11.34 10.33
N GLU A 160 1.39 -11.36 10.21
CA GLU A 160 2.06 -12.03 9.11
C GLU A 160 1.81 -13.54 9.16
N THR A 161 1.66 -14.17 8.00
CA THR A 161 1.57 -15.61 7.87
C THR A 161 2.47 -16.13 6.75
N ALA A 162 2.61 -17.45 6.67
CA ALA A 162 3.42 -18.08 5.64
C ALA A 162 2.88 -17.79 4.23
N THR A 163 3.78 -17.46 3.31
CA THR A 163 3.51 -17.27 1.89
C THR A 163 3.41 -18.59 1.14
N THR A 164 2.68 -18.60 0.02
CA THR A 164 2.72 -19.64 -1.02
C THR A 164 3.81 -19.33 -2.05
N SER A 165 4.00 -20.23 -3.04
CA SER A 165 5.13 -20.18 -3.99
C SER A 165 5.22 -18.93 -4.86
N ASP A 166 4.12 -18.19 -4.99
CA ASP A 166 3.94 -17.04 -5.86
C ASP A 166 3.73 -15.71 -5.11
N GLU A 167 3.62 -15.79 -3.78
CA GLU A 167 3.36 -14.64 -2.92
C GLU A 167 4.65 -14.00 -2.38
N VAL A 168 4.62 -12.68 -2.26
CA VAL A 168 5.70 -11.88 -1.68
C VAL A 168 5.46 -11.70 -0.18
N PHE A 169 4.23 -11.34 0.21
CA PHE A 169 3.81 -11.20 1.60
C PHE A 169 2.40 -11.75 1.78
N ALA A 170 2.12 -12.28 2.97
CA ALA A 170 0.79 -12.75 3.34
C ALA A 170 0.45 -12.35 4.77
N PHE A 171 -0.80 -11.96 4.97
CA PHE A 171 -1.33 -11.49 6.25
C PHE A 171 -2.65 -12.16 6.57
N VAL A 172 -2.92 -12.38 7.85
CA VAL A 172 -4.22 -12.79 8.37
C VAL A 172 -4.84 -11.61 9.11
N VAL A 173 -6.06 -11.28 8.74
CA VAL A 173 -6.94 -10.30 9.39
C VAL A 173 -7.96 -11.08 10.22
N GLN A 174 -7.86 -10.96 11.55
CA GLN A 174 -8.74 -11.61 12.51
C GLN A 174 -9.84 -10.64 12.95
N SER A 175 -11.11 -10.98 12.68
CA SER A 175 -12.28 -10.24 13.16
C SER A 175 -12.60 -10.48 14.63
#